data_AF-A0AAV0AJS0-F1
#
_entry.id   AF-A0AAV0AJS0-F1
#
_cell.length_a   1.000
_cell.length_b   1.000
_cell.length_c   1.000
_cell.angle_alpha   90.00
_cell.angle_beta   90.00
_cell.angle_gamma   90.00
#
_symmetry.space_group_name_H-M   'P 1'
#
loop_
_entity.id
_entity.type
_entity.pdbx_description
1 polymer ?
#
loop_
_entity_poly.entity_id
_entity_poly.type
_entity_poly.pdbx_seq_one_letter_code
_entity_poly.pdbx_strand_id
1 'polypeptide(L)'
;MEFTIAPAVSTLFALINKMIGNVPDHNARHSNFPLQQEYFNAYAKKHPLVAIVWAFTQDSEIDRRAKMAIFLRDHSGINMSPLHEPGASLVDYDVQVSTGDWAAWQTSVSIVEIDSHQVIASDVHKSLMLCGLPGSGNTMTLSSAMCKLSNMDVVRLNFSSATTPELVLKKFDQHCGYKKTSTGIFLAPIQIGKWIVIFCNEINLPAADKYGTQKVISFLRQLVKGGGFWQPSDKVWIKLERIQFVGACNPPTDPGWVTLSPRFLLHAPLVMVDYSGEASLKQIYRTFNRAVLKVLPSRCGHAEPLTLAMVEFYLFSQKHFTADVQALYVYSPQELTR
;
A
#
# COMPACT_ATOMS: atom_id res chain seq x y z
N MET A 1 10.81 -1.27 11.14
CA MET A 1 11.61 -2.52 11.17
C MET A 1 13.06 -2.14 11.48
N GLU A 2 14.07 -2.98 11.21
CA GLU A 2 15.46 -2.51 11.16
C GLU A 2 15.64 -1.68 9.88
N PHE A 3 16.01 -0.40 10.02
CA PHE A 3 16.21 0.47 8.87
C PHE A 3 17.41 0.01 8.04
N THR A 4 17.23 -0.15 6.74
CA THR A 4 18.30 -0.51 5.81
C THR A 4 18.29 0.41 4.58
N ILE A 5 19.46 0.89 4.20
CA ILE A 5 19.64 1.90 3.15
C ILE A 5 19.18 1.39 1.78
N ALA A 6 19.48 0.13 1.44
CA ALA A 6 19.25 -0.39 0.10
C ALA A 6 17.75 -0.51 -0.29
N PRO A 7 16.83 -0.99 0.58
CA PRO A 7 15.39 -0.84 0.34
C PRO A 7 14.95 0.62 0.18
N ALA A 8 15.36 1.54 1.07
CA ALA A 8 14.97 2.95 1.00
C ALA A 8 15.40 3.59 -0.33
N VAL A 9 16.65 3.39 -0.77
CA VAL A 9 17.15 3.88 -2.06
C VAL A 9 16.43 3.22 -3.26
N SER A 10 16.08 1.93 -3.15
CA SER A 10 15.26 1.21 -4.16
C SER A 10 13.86 1.81 -4.31
N THR A 11 13.23 2.18 -3.18
CA THR A 11 11.95 2.89 -3.12
C THR A 11 12.06 4.31 -3.67
N LEU A 12 13.09 5.08 -3.29
CA LEU A 12 13.34 6.42 -3.81
C LEU A 12 13.47 6.41 -5.34
N PHE A 13 14.28 5.51 -5.90
CA PHE A 13 14.39 5.38 -7.35
C PHE A 13 13.09 4.90 -8.00
N ALA A 14 12.24 4.11 -7.33
CA ALA A 14 10.91 3.78 -7.87
C ALA A 14 10.01 5.03 -7.97
N LEU A 15 9.99 5.86 -6.92
CA LEU A 15 9.18 7.08 -6.87
C LEU A 15 9.68 8.15 -7.84
N ILE A 16 11.00 8.34 -7.97
CA ILE A 16 11.60 9.24 -8.97
C ILE A 16 11.32 8.75 -10.41
N ASN A 17 11.36 7.44 -10.68
CA ASN A 17 10.99 6.94 -12.01
C ASN A 17 9.49 7.13 -12.32
N LYS A 18 8.58 7.00 -11.34
CA LYS A 18 7.16 7.33 -11.55
C LYS A 18 6.94 8.83 -11.75
N MET A 19 7.63 9.68 -10.99
CA MET A 19 7.66 11.14 -11.19
C MET A 19 8.08 11.51 -12.63
N ILE A 20 9.16 10.90 -13.14
CA ILE A 20 9.63 11.11 -14.52
C ILE A 20 8.59 10.63 -15.53
N GLY A 21 7.92 9.49 -15.29
CA GLY A 21 6.85 8.95 -16.14
C GLY A 21 5.55 9.78 -16.14
N ASN A 22 5.24 10.47 -15.03
CA ASN A 22 4.04 11.31 -14.94
C ASN A 22 4.07 12.52 -15.91
N VAL A 23 5.26 12.97 -16.32
CA VAL A 23 5.43 14.11 -17.25
C VAL A 23 5.03 13.78 -18.70
N PRO A 24 5.53 12.72 -19.36
CA PRO A 24 5.02 12.29 -20.66
C PRO A 24 3.57 11.80 -20.57
N ASP A 25 3.13 11.17 -19.47
CA ASP A 25 1.72 10.82 -19.25
C ASP A 25 0.83 12.08 -19.25
N HIS A 26 1.28 13.17 -18.65
CA HIS A 26 0.58 14.46 -18.63
C HIS A 26 0.56 15.10 -20.03
N ASN A 27 1.71 15.15 -20.72
CA ASN A 27 1.81 15.73 -22.07
C ASN A 27 0.98 14.95 -23.10
N ALA A 28 0.90 13.62 -22.99
CA ALA A 28 0.07 12.78 -23.86
C ALA A 28 -1.44 13.05 -23.67
N ARG A 29 -1.86 13.47 -22.47
CA ARG A 29 -3.25 13.87 -22.17
C ARG A 29 -3.55 15.32 -22.59
N HIS A 30 -2.53 16.16 -22.71
CA HIS A 30 -2.64 17.59 -23.02
C HIS A 30 -1.82 17.96 -24.27
N SER A 31 -2.05 17.26 -25.38
CA SER A 31 -1.32 17.44 -26.66
C SER A 31 -1.21 18.89 -27.14
N ASN A 32 -2.23 19.70 -26.82
CA ASN A 32 -2.34 21.09 -27.26
C ASN A 32 -1.64 22.09 -26.31
N PHE A 33 -1.34 21.66 -25.08
CA PHE A 33 -0.74 22.46 -24.02
C PHE A 33 0.30 21.61 -23.25
N PRO A 34 1.46 21.30 -23.85
CA PRO A 34 2.51 20.54 -23.18
C PRO A 34 3.07 21.31 -21.97
N LEU A 35 3.56 20.57 -20.98
CA LEU A 35 4.07 21.12 -19.72
C LEU A 35 5.20 22.14 -19.96
N GLN A 36 4.99 23.37 -19.50
CA GLN A 36 5.96 24.45 -19.62
C GLN A 36 7.18 24.20 -18.72
N GLN A 37 8.36 24.64 -19.18
CA GLN A 37 9.64 24.42 -18.49
C GLN A 37 9.66 24.96 -17.06
N GLU A 38 8.91 26.04 -16.77
CA GLU A 38 8.79 26.61 -15.42
C GLU A 38 8.07 25.66 -14.45
N TYR A 39 6.88 25.18 -14.81
CA TYR A 39 6.13 24.20 -14.01
C TYR A 39 6.88 22.88 -13.89
N PHE A 40 7.55 22.42 -14.96
CA PHE A 40 8.46 21.27 -14.89
C PHE A 40 9.60 21.53 -13.89
N ASN A 41 10.26 22.69 -13.92
CA ASN A 41 11.34 23.03 -12.99
C ASN A 41 10.86 23.12 -11.53
N ALA A 42 9.60 23.54 -11.29
CA ALA A 42 8.99 23.56 -9.97
C ALA A 42 8.66 22.14 -9.48
N TYR A 43 8.01 21.32 -10.33
CA TYR A 43 7.73 19.90 -10.07
C TYR A 43 9.02 19.11 -9.80
N ALA A 44 10.05 19.33 -10.63
CA ALA A 44 11.39 18.73 -10.54
C ALA A 44 12.09 18.98 -9.19
N LYS A 45 11.82 20.13 -8.55
CA LYS A 45 12.42 20.50 -7.25
C LYS A 45 11.60 20.00 -6.06
N LYS A 46 10.27 20.12 -6.11
CA LYS A 46 9.38 19.82 -4.96
C LYS A 46 9.13 18.32 -4.77
N HIS A 47 8.79 17.59 -5.84
CA HIS A 47 8.35 16.19 -5.73
C HIS A 47 9.42 15.20 -5.22
N PRO A 48 10.74 15.38 -5.45
CA PRO A 48 11.75 14.53 -4.83
C PRO A 48 11.74 14.57 -3.30
N LEU A 49 11.27 15.66 -2.69
CA LEU A 49 11.17 15.76 -1.21
C LEU A 49 10.09 14.83 -0.67
N VAL A 50 8.92 14.79 -1.32
CA VAL A 50 7.85 13.82 -1.06
C VAL A 50 8.39 12.40 -1.22
N ALA A 51 9.12 12.13 -2.31
CA ALA A 51 9.73 10.83 -2.56
C ALA A 51 10.77 10.42 -1.48
N ILE A 52 11.54 11.37 -0.94
CA ILE A 52 12.49 11.11 0.16
C ILE A 52 11.75 10.78 1.45
N VAL A 53 10.70 11.52 1.84
CA VAL A 53 9.88 11.18 3.03
C VAL A 53 9.36 9.75 2.92
N TRP A 54 8.63 9.44 1.85
CA TRP A 54 8.03 8.12 1.66
C TRP A 54 9.04 6.99 1.55
N ALA A 55 10.24 7.23 1.00
CA ALA A 55 11.28 6.21 0.87
C ALA A 55 12.06 5.94 2.17
N PHE A 56 12.40 6.99 2.94
CA PHE A 56 13.25 6.86 4.14
C PHE A 56 12.45 6.64 5.43
N THR A 57 11.14 6.84 5.43
CA THR A 57 10.25 6.55 6.57
C THR A 57 9.16 5.51 6.22
N GLN A 58 9.41 4.73 5.17
CA GLN A 58 8.48 3.74 4.60
C GLN A 58 7.98 2.72 5.65
N ASP A 59 8.86 2.35 6.60
CA ASP A 59 8.63 1.37 7.67
C ASP A 59 8.36 2.02 9.04
N SER A 60 7.99 3.30 9.06
CA SER A 60 7.85 4.13 10.27
C SER A 60 6.45 4.73 10.44
N GLU A 61 6.06 4.90 11.71
CA GLU A 61 4.83 5.56 12.19
C GLU A 61 4.68 6.99 11.64
N ILE A 62 3.44 7.48 11.56
CA ILE A 62 3.11 8.84 11.06
C ILE A 62 3.88 9.97 11.77
N ASP A 63 4.12 9.89 13.08
CA ASP A 63 4.88 10.88 13.85
C ASP A 63 6.35 10.99 13.42
N ARG A 64 6.97 9.88 13.04
CA ARG A 64 8.36 9.86 12.54
C ARG A 64 8.41 10.38 11.11
N ARG A 65 7.38 10.05 10.31
CA ARG A 65 7.16 10.58 8.95
C ARG A 65 7.02 12.11 8.97
N ALA A 66 6.28 12.67 9.93
CA ALA A 66 6.16 14.10 10.17
C ALA A 66 7.48 14.76 10.63
N LYS A 67 8.29 14.09 11.46
CA LYS A 67 9.62 14.59 11.86
C LYS A 67 10.60 14.65 10.68
N MET A 68 10.56 13.69 9.76
CA MET A 68 11.33 13.75 8.49
C MET A 68 10.83 14.87 7.57
N ALA A 69 9.51 15.07 7.47
CA ALA A 69 8.91 16.18 6.73
C ALA A 69 9.40 17.55 7.22
N ILE A 70 9.41 17.77 8.54
CA ILE A 70 9.93 18.98 9.19
C ILE A 70 11.42 19.16 8.87
N PHE A 71 12.23 18.11 9.03
CA PHE A 71 13.67 18.16 8.74
C PHE A 71 13.96 18.59 7.28
N LEU A 72 13.22 18.05 6.30
CA LEU A 72 13.38 18.42 4.89
C LEU A 72 12.90 19.84 4.58
N ARG A 73 11.82 20.32 5.21
CA ARG A 73 11.38 21.72 5.11
C ARG A 73 12.51 22.66 5.56
N ASP A 74 13.07 22.39 6.73
CA ASP A 74 14.02 23.30 7.38
C ASP A 74 15.41 23.31 6.71
N HIS A 75 15.78 22.26 5.96
CA HIS A 75 17.11 22.12 5.33
C HIS A 75 17.14 22.19 3.79
N SER A 76 16.01 22.07 3.08
CA SER A 76 16.02 21.98 1.60
C SER A 76 16.17 23.32 0.88
N GLY A 77 15.90 24.45 1.54
CA GLY A 77 15.90 25.78 0.92
C GLY A 77 14.83 25.98 -0.17
N ILE A 78 13.87 25.06 -0.28
CA ILE A 78 12.78 25.11 -1.27
C ILE A 78 11.53 25.73 -0.62
N ASN A 79 10.84 26.61 -1.34
CA ASN A 79 9.65 27.26 -0.81
C ASN A 79 8.48 26.27 -0.62
N MET A 80 7.95 26.24 0.61
CA MET A 80 6.84 25.40 1.05
C MET A 80 5.75 26.25 1.71
N SER A 81 5.27 27.30 1.03
CA SER A 81 4.25 28.22 1.54
C SER A 81 3.10 27.56 2.34
N PRO A 82 2.43 26.49 1.88
CA PRO A 82 1.32 25.90 2.64
C PRO A 82 1.75 25.07 3.87
N LEU A 83 3.03 24.74 4.05
CA LEU A 83 3.54 24.03 5.23
C LEU A 83 3.95 24.96 6.40
N HIS A 84 3.48 26.21 6.35
CA HIS A 84 3.63 27.18 7.43
C HIS A 84 2.38 27.26 8.33
N GLU A 85 1.28 26.59 7.97
CA GLU A 85 0.11 26.48 8.83
C GLU A 85 0.37 25.52 10.01
N PRO A 86 -0.08 25.86 11.24
CA PRO A 86 0.20 25.04 12.42
C PRO A 86 -0.55 23.70 12.35
N GLY A 87 0.20 22.64 12.03
CA GLY A 87 -0.31 21.28 11.89
C GLY A 87 -0.14 20.67 10.49
N ALA A 88 0.22 21.47 9.47
CA ALA A 88 0.45 20.99 8.11
C ALA A 88 1.78 20.21 8.00
N SER A 89 1.71 18.94 7.59
CA SER A 89 2.89 18.10 7.32
C SER A 89 3.12 17.94 5.82
N LEU A 90 4.37 17.80 5.36
CA LEU A 90 4.70 17.49 3.95
C LEU A 90 4.04 16.17 3.47
N VAL A 91 3.63 15.31 4.40
CA VAL A 91 2.90 14.06 4.15
C VAL A 91 1.48 14.32 3.63
N ASP A 92 0.86 15.44 4.02
CA ASP A 92 -0.53 15.79 3.70
C ASP A 92 -0.69 16.43 2.31
N TYR A 93 0.41 16.58 1.56
CA TYR A 93 0.45 17.21 0.24
C TYR A 93 1.15 16.32 -0.79
N ASP A 94 0.78 16.50 -2.05
CA ASP A 94 1.53 16.05 -3.22
C ASP A 94 1.89 17.26 -4.08
N VAL A 95 2.66 17.07 -5.15
CA VAL A 95 2.99 18.12 -6.12
C VAL A 95 2.23 17.88 -7.42
N GLN A 96 1.36 18.80 -7.80
CA GLN A 96 0.55 18.69 -8.99
C GLN A 96 1.42 18.90 -10.25
N VAL A 97 1.39 17.94 -11.19
CA VAL A 97 2.24 17.95 -12.40
C VAL A 97 2.02 19.19 -13.27
N SER A 98 0.78 19.66 -13.40
CA SER A 98 0.40 20.75 -14.32
C SER A 98 0.83 22.15 -13.89
N THR A 99 0.96 22.39 -12.59
CA THR A 99 1.33 23.68 -11.97
C THR A 99 2.72 23.63 -11.33
N GLY A 100 3.21 22.44 -11.01
CA GLY A 100 4.40 22.27 -10.17
C GLY A 100 4.19 22.77 -8.74
N ASP A 101 2.94 22.85 -8.25
CA ASP A 101 2.60 23.37 -6.92
C ASP A 101 2.04 22.32 -5.95
N TRP A 102 2.09 22.66 -4.67
CA TRP A 102 1.64 21.82 -3.56
C TRP A 102 0.11 21.74 -3.54
N ALA A 103 -0.44 20.53 -3.61
CA ALA A 103 -1.87 20.24 -3.50
C ALA A 103 -2.12 19.33 -2.29
N ALA A 104 -3.00 19.71 -1.38
CA ALA A 104 -3.31 18.90 -0.20
C ALA A 104 -4.11 17.65 -0.58
N TRP A 105 -3.73 16.47 -0.09
CA TRP A 105 -4.39 15.19 -0.37
C TRP A 105 -5.89 15.22 -0.07
N GLN A 106 -6.30 15.98 0.96
CA GLN A 106 -7.71 16.18 1.32
C GLN A 106 -8.54 16.74 0.14
N THR A 107 -7.96 17.59 -0.71
CA THR A 107 -8.66 18.16 -1.89
C THR A 107 -8.79 17.18 -3.05
N SER A 108 -7.96 16.12 -3.06
CA SER A 108 -8.01 15.05 -4.06
C SER A 108 -8.94 13.90 -3.65
N VAL A 109 -9.41 13.90 -2.39
CA VAL A 109 -10.49 13.02 -1.93
C VAL A 109 -11.82 13.73 -2.16
N SER A 110 -12.52 13.35 -3.23
CA SER A 110 -13.89 13.79 -3.46
C SER A 110 -14.80 13.38 -2.29
N ILE A 111 -15.78 14.23 -1.96
CA ILE A 111 -16.88 13.86 -1.05
C ILE A 111 -17.80 12.90 -1.83
N VAL A 112 -17.43 11.63 -1.83
CA VAL A 112 -18.20 10.54 -2.42
C VAL A 112 -19.49 10.38 -1.63
N GLU A 113 -20.62 10.83 -2.17
CA GLU A 113 -21.89 10.15 -1.90
C GLU A 113 -21.72 8.70 -2.34
N ILE A 114 -22.13 7.73 -1.52
CA ILE A 114 -21.92 6.31 -1.79
C ILE A 114 -22.82 5.87 -2.95
N ASP A 115 -22.28 6.06 -4.15
CA ASP A 115 -22.52 5.23 -5.31
C ASP A 115 -21.21 4.47 -5.62
N SER A 116 -21.30 3.40 -6.41
CA SER A 116 -20.21 2.43 -6.48
C SER A 116 -18.99 2.91 -7.29
N HIS A 117 -17.80 2.48 -6.83
CA HIS A 117 -16.49 2.51 -7.49
C HIS A 117 -15.62 3.81 -7.38
N GLN A 118 -14.30 3.57 -7.26
CA GLN A 118 -13.16 4.39 -7.75
C GLN A 118 -12.25 5.24 -6.79
N VAL A 119 -11.50 4.61 -5.86
CA VAL A 119 -10.30 5.23 -5.21
C VAL A 119 -9.18 4.18 -5.02
N ILE A 120 -7.90 4.28 -5.46
CA ILE A 120 -7.09 5.18 -6.31
C ILE A 120 -5.97 4.32 -6.97
N ALA A 121 -5.31 4.74 -8.06
CA ALA A 121 -4.41 3.87 -8.84
C ALA A 121 -2.89 4.18 -8.70
N SER A 122 -2.03 3.18 -8.95
CA SER A 122 -0.57 3.31 -9.08
C SER A 122 -0.03 2.29 -10.10
N ASP A 123 0.62 2.77 -11.16
CA ASP A 123 1.00 1.96 -12.35
C ASP A 123 2.32 1.16 -12.17
N VAL A 124 2.85 1.09 -10.96
CA VAL A 124 4.21 0.54 -10.73
C VAL A 124 4.16 -0.99 -10.66
N HIS A 125 4.58 -1.67 -11.73
CA HIS A 125 4.65 -3.13 -11.85
C HIS A 125 5.75 -3.80 -10.96
N LYS A 126 5.94 -3.34 -9.71
CA LYS A 126 6.86 -3.90 -8.71
C LYS A 126 6.08 -4.54 -7.56
N SER A 127 6.69 -5.51 -6.87
CA SER A 127 6.13 -6.06 -5.64
C SER A 127 6.10 -5.04 -4.51
N LEU A 128 4.98 -4.96 -3.80
CA LEU A 128 4.74 -4.03 -2.68
C LEU A 128 4.34 -4.81 -1.43
N MET A 129 4.77 -4.35 -0.25
CA MET A 129 4.38 -4.90 1.04
C MET A 129 3.66 -3.82 1.84
N LEU A 130 2.39 -4.06 2.17
CA LEU A 130 1.68 -3.22 3.14
C LEU A 130 1.95 -3.78 4.55
N CYS A 131 2.29 -2.91 5.49
CA CYS A 131 2.46 -3.26 6.88
C CYS A 131 1.54 -2.41 7.74
N GLY A 132 0.84 -3.01 8.69
CA GLY A 132 -0.09 -2.27 9.54
C GLY A 132 -0.94 -3.21 10.37
N LEU A 133 -1.48 -2.67 11.48
CA LEU A 133 -2.23 -3.42 12.47
C LEU A 133 -3.50 -4.08 11.88
N PRO A 134 -4.00 -5.19 12.48
CA PRO A 134 -5.21 -5.84 12.00
C PRO A 134 -6.38 -4.85 11.93
N GLY A 135 -6.99 -4.77 10.74
CA GLY A 135 -8.08 -3.83 10.46
C GLY A 135 -7.67 -2.39 10.09
N SER A 136 -6.38 -2.05 9.96
CA SER A 136 -5.94 -0.70 9.51
C SER A 136 -6.32 -0.33 8.07
N GLY A 137 -6.93 -1.26 7.33
CA GLY A 137 -7.42 -1.05 5.97
C GLY A 137 -6.55 -1.68 4.88
N ASN A 138 -5.36 -2.21 5.19
CA ASN A 138 -4.42 -2.86 4.24
C ASN A 138 -5.09 -3.61 3.06
N THR A 139 -5.89 -4.63 3.36
CA THR A 139 -6.58 -5.45 2.35
C THR A 139 -7.68 -4.70 1.59
N MET A 140 -8.32 -3.71 2.21
CA MET A 140 -9.34 -2.86 1.60
C MET A 140 -8.71 -1.85 0.64
N THR A 141 -7.70 -1.09 1.10
CA THR A 141 -6.94 -0.13 0.30
C THR A 141 -6.34 -0.81 -0.93
N LEU A 142 -5.72 -1.98 -0.76
CA LEU A 142 -5.22 -2.76 -1.89
C LEU A 142 -6.35 -3.21 -2.82
N SER A 143 -7.44 -3.79 -2.30
CA SER A 143 -8.54 -4.26 -3.15
C SER A 143 -9.17 -3.10 -3.94
N SER A 144 -9.32 -1.92 -3.34
CA SER A 144 -9.83 -0.71 -3.99
C SER A 144 -8.92 -0.22 -5.11
N ALA A 145 -7.60 -0.20 -4.87
CA ALA A 145 -6.61 0.14 -5.89
C ALA A 145 -6.57 -0.88 -7.04
N MET A 146 -6.59 -2.17 -6.71
CA MET A 146 -6.60 -3.26 -7.68
C MET A 146 -7.88 -3.28 -8.54
N CYS A 147 -9.05 -2.98 -7.96
CA CYS A 147 -10.32 -2.92 -8.70
C CYS A 147 -10.37 -1.82 -9.77
N LYS A 148 -9.42 -0.87 -9.81
CA LYS A 148 -9.27 0.07 -10.94
C LYS A 148 -8.55 -0.54 -12.14
N LEU A 149 -7.75 -1.59 -11.94
CA LEU A 149 -6.89 -2.18 -12.97
C LEU A 149 -7.62 -3.34 -13.64
N SER A 150 -8.48 -3.02 -14.62
CA SER A 150 -9.36 -3.98 -15.32
C SER A 150 -8.64 -5.15 -16.04
N ASN A 151 -7.32 -5.07 -16.18
CA ASN A 151 -6.44 -6.09 -16.74
C ASN A 151 -5.76 -6.98 -15.66
N MET A 152 -6.09 -6.84 -14.37
CA MET A 152 -5.45 -7.58 -13.28
C MET A 152 -6.43 -8.43 -12.45
N ASP A 153 -6.17 -9.72 -12.35
CA ASP A 153 -6.90 -10.64 -11.47
C ASP A 153 -6.14 -10.84 -10.14
N VAL A 154 -6.82 -10.62 -9.01
CA VAL A 154 -6.23 -10.78 -7.67
C VAL A 154 -6.46 -12.19 -7.14
N VAL A 155 -5.37 -12.94 -6.95
CA VAL A 155 -5.38 -14.26 -6.33
C VAL A 155 -4.95 -14.13 -4.86
N ARG A 156 -5.90 -14.27 -3.93
CA ARG A 156 -5.60 -14.20 -2.49
C ARG A 156 -4.99 -15.50 -1.96
N LEU A 157 -3.93 -15.35 -1.17
CA LEU A 157 -3.26 -16.37 -0.37
C LEU A 157 -3.27 -15.90 1.09
N ASN A 158 -3.86 -16.69 1.98
CA ASN A 158 -3.70 -16.48 3.43
C ASN A 158 -2.53 -17.35 3.90
N PHE A 159 -1.53 -16.71 4.51
CA PHE A 159 -0.40 -17.44 5.08
C PHE A 159 -0.72 -17.90 6.52
N SER A 160 0.11 -18.80 7.03
CA SER A 160 0.00 -19.44 8.34
C SER A 160 1.38 -19.87 8.79
N SER A 161 1.55 -20.21 10.06
CA SER A 161 2.81 -20.72 10.61
C SER A 161 3.35 -21.94 9.84
N ALA A 162 2.45 -22.78 9.31
CA ALA A 162 2.75 -23.98 8.52
C ALA A 162 2.77 -23.75 6.98
N THR A 163 2.74 -22.51 6.49
CA THR A 163 2.71 -22.24 5.05
C THR A 163 4.06 -22.50 4.37
N THR A 164 4.03 -23.34 3.33
CA THR A 164 5.21 -23.76 2.56
C THR A 164 5.13 -23.33 1.08
N PRO A 165 6.25 -23.37 0.31
CA PRO A 165 6.27 -22.97 -1.11
C PRO A 165 5.24 -23.70 -2.00
N GLU A 166 4.88 -24.94 -1.65
CA GLU A 166 3.93 -25.77 -2.38
C GLU A 166 2.51 -25.17 -2.41
N LEU A 167 2.15 -24.31 -1.45
CA LEU A 167 0.88 -23.57 -1.47
C LEU A 167 0.86 -22.53 -2.60
N VAL A 168 2.00 -21.87 -2.86
CA VAL A 168 2.16 -20.90 -3.95
C VAL A 168 2.18 -21.62 -5.30
N LEU A 169 2.88 -22.76 -5.39
CA LEU A 169 2.88 -23.62 -6.59
C LEU A 169 1.47 -24.11 -6.95
N LYS A 170 0.71 -24.66 -5.99
CA LYS A 170 -0.69 -25.06 -6.21
C LYS A 170 -1.59 -23.91 -6.68
N LYS A 171 -1.27 -22.66 -6.33
CA LYS A 171 -1.99 -21.48 -6.82
C LYS A 171 -1.55 -21.03 -8.21
N PHE A 172 -0.29 -21.24 -8.58
CA PHE A 172 0.12 -21.14 -9.98
C PHE A 172 -0.60 -22.18 -10.84
N ASP A 173 -0.62 -23.45 -10.45
CA ASP A 173 -1.27 -24.51 -11.23
C ASP A 173 -2.80 -24.33 -11.37
N GLN A 174 -3.43 -23.53 -10.51
CA GLN A 174 -4.86 -23.20 -10.57
C GLN A 174 -5.21 -22.01 -11.48
N HIS A 175 -4.29 -21.05 -11.68
CA HIS A 175 -4.59 -19.77 -12.34
C HIS A 175 -3.65 -19.46 -13.54
N CYS A 176 -2.54 -20.18 -13.67
CA CYS A 176 -1.51 -20.03 -14.68
C CYS A 176 -1.31 -21.33 -15.46
N GLY A 177 -0.80 -21.22 -16.70
CA GLY A 177 -0.43 -22.34 -17.56
C GLY A 177 1.02 -22.24 -18.01
N TYR A 178 1.67 -23.40 -18.13
CA TYR A 178 3.04 -23.52 -18.62
C TYR A 178 3.09 -23.44 -20.15
N LYS A 179 3.74 -22.41 -20.69
CA LYS A 179 3.94 -22.19 -22.12
C LYS A 179 5.40 -22.48 -22.47
N LYS A 180 5.64 -23.38 -23.43
CA LYS A 180 6.98 -23.66 -23.95
C LYS A 180 7.24 -22.76 -25.16
N THR A 181 8.41 -22.13 -25.20
CA THR A 181 8.84 -21.21 -26.26
C THR A 181 10.32 -21.45 -26.56
N SER A 182 10.82 -21.02 -27.72
CA SER A 182 12.24 -21.13 -28.10
C SER A 182 13.22 -20.50 -27.09
N THR A 183 12.74 -19.58 -26.25
CA THR A 183 13.52 -18.85 -25.22
C THR A 183 13.36 -19.40 -23.79
N GLY A 184 12.68 -20.54 -23.63
CA GLY A 184 12.50 -21.26 -22.36
C GLY A 184 11.05 -21.67 -22.05
N ILE A 185 10.81 -22.10 -20.81
CA ILE A 185 9.47 -22.34 -20.28
C ILE A 185 9.02 -21.10 -19.50
N PHE A 186 7.79 -20.65 -19.78
CA PHE A 186 7.15 -19.51 -19.14
C PHE A 186 5.89 -19.96 -18.41
N LEU A 187 5.71 -19.49 -17.18
CA LEU A 187 4.46 -19.57 -16.45
C LEU A 187 3.72 -18.24 -16.62
N ALA A 188 2.53 -18.31 -17.22
CA ALA A 188 1.71 -17.15 -17.54
C ALA A 188 0.25 -17.39 -17.12
N PRO A 189 -0.53 -16.33 -16.81
CA PRO A 189 -1.99 -16.45 -16.63
C PRO A 189 -2.67 -17.25 -17.74
N ILE A 190 -3.66 -18.08 -17.37
CA ILE A 190 -4.47 -18.85 -18.34
C ILE A 190 -5.29 -17.87 -19.21
N GLN A 191 -5.83 -16.82 -18.59
CA GLN A 191 -6.53 -15.74 -19.29
C GLN A 191 -5.55 -14.89 -20.11
N ILE A 192 -5.83 -14.74 -21.40
CA ILE A 192 -4.98 -14.02 -22.35
C ILE A 192 -5.01 -12.51 -22.04
N GLY A 193 -3.85 -11.86 -22.14
CA GLY A 193 -3.71 -10.41 -21.95
C GLY A 193 -3.73 -9.91 -20.49
N LYS A 194 -4.31 -10.68 -19.56
CA LYS A 194 -4.35 -10.32 -18.14
C LYS A 194 -3.02 -10.51 -17.41
N TRP A 195 -2.89 -9.78 -16.31
CA TRP A 195 -1.94 -10.00 -15.23
C TRP A 195 -2.60 -10.71 -14.05
N ILE A 196 -1.80 -11.45 -13.28
CA ILE A 196 -2.21 -11.99 -11.98
C ILE A 196 -1.40 -11.30 -10.88
N VAL A 197 -2.10 -10.81 -9.86
CA VAL A 197 -1.49 -10.30 -8.62
C VAL A 197 -1.78 -11.28 -7.50
N ILE A 198 -0.74 -11.93 -7.00
CA ILE A 198 -0.82 -12.81 -5.83
C ILE A 198 -0.75 -11.94 -4.58
N PHE A 199 -1.86 -11.86 -3.85
CA PHE A 199 -1.94 -11.17 -2.57
C PHE A 199 -1.66 -12.14 -1.41
N CYS A 200 -0.49 -12.02 -0.79
CA CYS A 200 -0.10 -12.79 0.39
C CYS A 200 -0.51 -12.04 1.66
N ASN A 201 -1.69 -12.35 2.20
CA ASN A 201 -2.10 -11.91 3.53
C ASN A 201 -1.25 -12.63 4.60
N GLU A 202 -0.90 -11.92 5.67
CA GLU A 202 -0.12 -12.43 6.81
C GLU A 202 1.26 -12.98 6.42
N ILE A 203 1.92 -12.30 5.47
CA ILE A 203 3.19 -12.78 4.87
C ILE A 203 4.32 -13.02 5.89
N ASN A 204 4.26 -12.40 7.07
CA ASN A 204 5.25 -12.55 8.14
C ASN A 204 4.88 -13.57 9.24
N LEU A 205 3.77 -14.32 9.08
CA LEU A 205 3.37 -15.42 9.96
C LEU A 205 4.09 -16.78 9.76
N PRO A 206 4.63 -17.14 8.57
CA PRO A 206 5.28 -18.44 8.37
C PRO A 206 6.47 -18.66 9.29
N ALA A 207 6.51 -19.82 9.93
CA ALA A 207 7.58 -20.17 10.85
C ALA A 207 8.95 -20.24 10.16
N ALA A 208 9.98 -19.79 10.87
CA ALA A 208 11.35 -20.05 10.49
C ALA A 208 11.73 -21.52 10.77
N ASP A 209 12.62 -22.09 9.98
CA ASP A 209 13.25 -23.36 10.32
C ASP A 209 14.33 -23.21 11.42
N LYS A 210 14.97 -24.33 11.79
CA LYS A 210 16.04 -24.39 12.80
C LYS A 210 17.22 -23.42 12.53
N TYR A 211 17.35 -22.92 11.29
CA TYR A 211 18.41 -22.01 10.87
C TYR A 211 17.88 -20.59 10.60
N GLY A 212 16.72 -20.22 11.16
CA GLY A 212 16.12 -18.90 11.01
C GLY A 212 15.53 -18.63 9.62
N THR A 213 15.39 -19.64 8.76
CA THR A 213 14.98 -19.43 7.36
C THR A 213 13.49 -19.71 7.15
N GLN A 214 12.73 -18.66 6.83
CA GLN A 214 11.35 -18.79 6.33
C GLN A 214 11.37 -19.27 4.88
N LYS A 215 11.07 -20.56 4.64
CA LYS A 215 11.19 -21.20 3.32
C LYS A 215 10.36 -20.52 2.23
N VAL A 216 9.09 -20.20 2.54
CA VAL A 216 8.20 -19.50 1.60
C VAL A 216 8.69 -18.08 1.25
N ILE A 217 9.32 -17.36 2.18
CA ILE A 217 9.85 -16.02 1.92
C ILE A 217 11.13 -16.06 1.09
N SER A 218 11.98 -17.09 1.28
CA SER A 218 13.11 -17.34 0.37
C SER A 218 12.63 -17.67 -1.05
N PHE A 219 11.52 -18.41 -1.18
CA PHE A 219 10.88 -18.71 -2.46
C PHE A 219 10.27 -17.47 -3.12
N LEU A 220 9.46 -16.67 -2.40
CA LEU A 220 8.95 -15.39 -2.90
C LEU A 220 10.08 -14.45 -3.35
N ARG A 221 11.19 -14.38 -2.60
CA ARG A 221 12.39 -13.64 -2.99
C ARG A 221 13.01 -14.15 -4.29
N GLN A 222 13.02 -15.47 -4.52
CA GLN A 222 13.48 -16.07 -5.78
C GLN A 222 12.56 -15.68 -6.94
N LEU A 223 11.24 -15.74 -6.74
CA LEU A 223 10.24 -15.34 -7.74
C LEU A 223 10.37 -13.86 -8.12
N VAL A 224 10.47 -12.95 -7.13
CA VAL A 224 10.57 -11.50 -7.36
C VAL A 224 11.95 -11.10 -7.91
N LYS A 225 13.07 -11.61 -7.38
CA LYS A 225 14.41 -11.23 -7.85
C LYS A 225 14.79 -11.92 -9.16
N GLY A 226 14.49 -13.21 -9.28
CA GLY A 226 14.88 -14.02 -10.43
C GLY A 226 13.89 -13.99 -11.58
N GLY A 227 12.66 -13.51 -11.36
CA GLY A 227 11.58 -13.58 -12.34
C GLY A 227 11.21 -15.02 -12.70
N GLY A 228 11.32 -15.97 -11.77
CA GLY A 228 11.18 -17.40 -12.04
C GLY A 228 11.53 -18.33 -10.89
N PHE A 229 11.39 -19.63 -11.13
CA PHE A 229 11.76 -20.70 -10.20
C PHE A 229 12.27 -21.96 -10.90
N TRP A 230 12.91 -22.86 -10.14
CA TRP A 230 13.31 -24.19 -10.62
C TRP A 230 12.18 -25.19 -10.38
N GLN A 231 11.76 -25.90 -11.43
CA GLN A 231 10.75 -26.96 -11.32
C GLN A 231 11.38 -28.23 -10.70
N PRO A 232 10.88 -28.77 -9.58
CA PRO A 232 11.54 -29.89 -8.89
C PRO A 232 11.59 -31.21 -9.68
N SER A 233 10.60 -31.47 -10.53
CA SER A 233 10.51 -32.68 -11.37
C SER A 233 11.57 -32.69 -12.47
N ASP A 234 11.50 -31.70 -13.35
CA ASP A 234 12.25 -31.66 -14.61
C ASP A 234 13.58 -30.90 -14.49
N LYS A 235 13.81 -30.23 -13.35
CA LYS A 235 15.00 -29.39 -13.08
C LYS A 235 15.20 -28.26 -14.11
N VAL A 236 14.12 -27.79 -14.72
CA VAL A 236 14.10 -26.67 -15.68
C VAL A 236 13.80 -25.36 -14.96
N TRP A 237 14.38 -24.26 -15.45
CA TRP A 237 14.02 -22.91 -14.99
C TRP A 237 12.76 -22.41 -15.71
N ILE A 238 11.75 -22.04 -14.92
CA ILE A 238 10.49 -21.50 -15.38
C ILE A 238 10.47 -19.99 -15.10
N LYS A 239 10.33 -19.18 -16.15
CA LYS A 239 10.20 -17.72 -16.04
C LYS A 239 8.76 -17.33 -15.76
N LEU A 240 8.53 -16.33 -14.92
CA LEU A 240 7.21 -15.74 -14.69
C LEU A 240 6.90 -14.71 -15.79
N GLU A 241 5.67 -14.69 -16.29
CA GLU A 241 5.20 -13.69 -17.26
C GLU A 241 3.83 -13.15 -16.81
N ARG A 242 3.68 -11.81 -16.71
CA ARG A 242 2.47 -11.13 -16.23
C ARG A 242 1.98 -11.61 -14.84
N ILE A 243 2.91 -11.86 -13.92
CA ILE A 243 2.66 -12.25 -12.52
C ILE A 243 3.33 -11.25 -11.59
N GLN A 244 2.65 -10.85 -10.51
CA GLN A 244 3.14 -9.97 -9.46
C GLN A 244 2.79 -10.49 -8.07
N PHE A 245 3.44 -9.95 -7.04
CA PHE A 245 3.20 -10.29 -5.63
C PHE A 245 2.99 -9.03 -4.82
N VAL A 246 1.93 -8.98 -4.02
CA VAL A 246 1.71 -7.96 -2.99
C VAL A 246 1.52 -8.66 -1.66
N GLY A 247 2.13 -8.16 -0.58
CA GLY A 247 1.94 -8.71 0.76
C GLY A 247 1.15 -7.77 1.67
N ALA A 248 0.48 -8.35 2.67
CA ALA A 248 0.07 -7.66 3.89
C ALA A 248 0.71 -8.33 5.11
N CYS A 249 1.24 -7.54 6.04
CA CYS A 249 1.86 -8.00 7.27
C CYS A 249 1.46 -7.13 8.47
N ASN A 250 1.38 -7.73 9.65
CA ASN A 250 1.30 -6.96 10.90
C ASN A 250 2.71 -6.52 11.33
N PRO A 251 2.87 -5.48 12.18
CA PRO A 251 4.16 -5.09 12.70
C PRO A 251 4.89 -6.24 13.43
N PRO A 252 6.21 -6.44 13.23
CA PRO A 252 6.96 -7.52 13.92
C PRO A 252 7.28 -7.19 15.39
N THR A 253 6.69 -6.12 15.94
CA THR A 253 6.61 -5.84 17.38
C THR A 253 5.64 -6.78 18.09
N ASP A 254 4.64 -7.26 17.36
CA ASP A 254 3.51 -7.96 17.94
C ASP A 254 3.88 -9.44 18.18
N PRO A 255 3.41 -10.08 19.25
CA PRO A 255 3.79 -11.45 19.57
C PRO A 255 3.32 -12.45 18.50
N GLY A 256 4.22 -13.35 18.10
CA GLY A 256 3.96 -14.41 17.11
C GLY A 256 4.36 -14.07 15.67
N TRP A 257 4.72 -12.81 15.37
CA TRP A 257 5.10 -12.37 14.03
C TRP A 257 6.62 -12.43 13.82
N VAL A 258 7.07 -12.89 12.65
CA VAL A 258 8.50 -13.10 12.36
C VAL A 258 9.05 -11.95 11.50
N THR A 259 10.20 -11.38 11.87
CA THR A 259 10.82 -10.31 11.07
C THR A 259 11.22 -10.83 9.68
N LEU A 260 10.72 -10.19 8.62
CA LEU A 260 11.03 -10.55 7.24
C LEU A 260 12.52 -10.30 6.94
N SER A 261 13.16 -11.24 6.25
CA SER A 261 14.56 -11.14 5.85
C SER A 261 14.85 -9.87 5.03
N PRO A 262 15.85 -9.02 5.37
CA PRO A 262 16.20 -7.82 4.60
C PRO A 262 16.50 -8.10 3.11
N ARG A 263 16.94 -9.33 2.80
CA ARG A 263 17.19 -9.82 1.44
C ARG A 263 15.90 -9.92 0.58
N PHE A 264 14.73 -9.97 1.22
CA PHE A 264 13.42 -9.91 0.56
C PHE A 264 12.93 -8.46 0.44
N LEU A 265 12.99 -7.69 1.54
CA LEU A 265 12.58 -6.27 1.60
C LEU A 265 13.31 -5.39 0.56
N LEU A 266 14.56 -5.72 0.21
CA LEU A 266 15.31 -5.09 -0.89
C LEU A 266 14.57 -5.06 -2.25
N HIS A 267 13.73 -6.07 -2.50
CA HIS A 267 12.99 -6.24 -3.74
C HIS A 267 11.48 -6.00 -3.59
N ALA A 268 11.02 -5.69 -2.38
CA ALA A 268 9.62 -5.47 -2.06
C ALA A 268 9.49 -4.35 -1.00
N PRO A 269 9.41 -3.07 -1.43
CA PRO A 269 9.19 -1.92 -0.56
C PRO A 269 8.05 -2.12 0.42
N LEU A 270 8.25 -1.62 1.64
CA LEU A 270 7.29 -1.70 2.74
C LEU A 270 6.61 -0.35 2.93
N VAL A 271 5.29 -0.31 3.12
CA VAL A 271 4.55 0.91 3.48
C VAL A 271 3.76 0.68 4.76
N MET A 272 4.06 1.46 5.80
CA MET A 272 3.32 1.47 7.07
C MET A 272 1.99 2.23 6.95
N VAL A 273 0.91 1.52 7.30
CA VAL A 273 -0.50 1.95 7.32
C VAL A 273 -1.03 1.80 8.74
N ASP A 274 -0.96 2.88 9.49
CA ASP A 274 -1.53 3.02 10.84
C ASP A 274 -3.07 3.11 10.78
N TYR A 275 -3.76 3.08 11.93
CA TYR A 275 -5.21 3.27 11.96
C TYR A 275 -5.62 4.68 11.49
N SER A 276 -6.78 4.79 10.84
CA SER A 276 -7.34 6.08 10.43
C SER A 276 -7.57 7.00 11.63
N GLY A 277 -7.08 8.24 11.55
CA GLY A 277 -7.27 9.24 12.60
C GLY A 277 -8.73 9.66 12.80
N GLU A 278 -9.03 10.25 13.95
CA GLU A 278 -10.39 10.62 14.38
C GLU A 278 -11.18 11.42 13.33
N ALA A 279 -10.56 12.41 12.68
CA ALA A 279 -11.18 13.21 11.64
C ALA A 279 -11.58 12.35 10.42
N SER A 280 -10.70 11.42 10.01
CA SER A 280 -10.95 10.47 8.93
C SER A 280 -12.06 9.48 9.29
N LEU A 281 -12.07 8.93 10.52
CA LEU A 281 -13.16 8.08 11.01
C LEU A 281 -14.50 8.83 10.99
N LYS A 282 -14.53 10.07 11.52
CA LYS A 282 -15.72 10.93 11.48
C LYS A 282 -16.18 11.20 10.04
N GLN A 283 -15.28 11.39 9.08
CA GLN A 283 -15.67 11.55 7.67
C GLN A 283 -16.24 10.25 7.07
N ILE A 284 -15.52 9.12 7.21
CA ILE A 284 -15.89 7.81 6.65
C ILE A 284 -17.26 7.36 7.17
N TYR A 285 -17.43 7.32 8.50
CA TYR A 285 -18.66 6.83 9.11
C TYR A 285 -19.82 7.84 9.04
N ARG A 286 -19.56 9.15 8.83
CA ARG A 286 -20.63 10.13 8.50
C ARG A 286 -21.25 9.80 7.15
N THR A 287 -20.45 9.39 6.16
CA THR A 287 -20.97 9.01 4.85
C THR A 287 -21.78 7.71 4.91
N PHE A 288 -21.28 6.68 5.62
CA PHE A 288 -22.05 5.45 5.84
C PHE A 288 -23.36 5.69 6.60
N ASN A 289 -23.33 6.41 7.73
CA ASN A 289 -24.53 6.71 8.52
C ASN A 289 -25.54 7.57 7.74
N ARG A 290 -25.08 8.52 6.91
CA ARG A 290 -25.97 9.25 5.97
C ARG A 290 -26.64 8.30 4.99
N ALA A 291 -25.90 7.36 4.39
CA ALA A 291 -26.47 6.40 3.45
C ALA A 291 -27.50 5.46 4.12
N VAL A 292 -27.20 4.93 5.30
CA VAL A 292 -28.15 4.10 6.08
C VAL A 292 -29.40 4.90 6.45
N LEU A 293 -29.25 6.14 6.92
CA LEU A 293 -30.38 6.98 7.34
C LEU A 293 -31.19 7.59 6.18
N LYS A 294 -30.75 7.49 4.92
CA LYS A 294 -31.63 7.76 3.75
C LYS A 294 -32.89 6.85 3.75
N VAL A 295 -32.81 5.66 4.36
CA VAL A 295 -33.96 4.74 4.53
C VAL A 295 -34.98 5.24 5.56
N LEU A 296 -34.59 6.14 6.46
CA LEU A 296 -35.45 6.72 7.49
C LEU A 296 -35.44 8.26 7.40
N PRO A 297 -36.20 8.87 6.46
CA PRO A 297 -36.14 10.31 6.17
C PRO A 297 -36.31 11.21 7.41
N SER A 298 -37.17 10.81 8.35
CA SER A 298 -37.41 11.51 9.62
C SER A 298 -36.23 11.55 10.59
N ARG A 299 -35.17 10.75 10.34
CA ARG A 299 -33.95 10.68 11.16
C ARG A 299 -32.67 11.04 10.40
N CYS A 300 -32.75 11.41 9.12
CA CYS A 300 -31.59 11.75 8.28
C CYS A 300 -30.70 12.85 8.92
N GLY A 301 -31.32 13.85 9.58
CA GLY A 301 -30.59 14.91 10.30
C GLY A 301 -29.74 14.45 11.49
N HIS A 302 -29.96 13.23 12.01
CA HIS A 302 -29.19 12.68 13.13
C HIS A 302 -27.94 11.90 12.71
N ALA A 303 -27.65 11.77 11.41
CA ALA A 303 -26.48 11.04 10.92
C ALA A 303 -25.15 11.56 11.49
N GLU A 304 -25.04 12.87 11.69
CA GLU A 304 -23.85 13.51 12.24
C GLU A 304 -23.63 13.26 13.74
N PRO A 305 -24.57 13.58 14.66
CA PRO A 305 -24.41 13.27 16.07
C PRO A 305 -24.30 11.75 16.35
N LEU A 306 -24.95 10.90 15.54
CA LEU A 306 -24.75 9.45 15.60
C LEU A 306 -23.29 9.07 15.32
N THR A 307 -22.70 9.58 14.24
CA THR A 307 -21.29 9.32 13.90
C THR A 307 -20.33 9.84 14.98
N LEU A 308 -20.60 11.02 15.54
CA LEU A 308 -19.76 11.57 16.61
C LEU A 308 -19.76 10.65 17.82
N ALA A 309 -20.93 10.22 18.30
CA ALA A 309 -21.06 9.30 19.43
C ALA A 309 -20.43 7.92 19.15
N MET A 310 -20.58 7.38 17.94
CA MET A 310 -19.95 6.10 17.55
C MET A 310 -18.41 6.19 17.59
N VAL A 311 -17.82 7.23 17.00
CA VAL A 311 -16.36 7.39 16.97
C VAL A 311 -15.80 7.72 18.36
N GLU A 312 -16.50 8.53 19.15
CA GLU A 312 -16.13 8.84 20.54
C GLU A 312 -16.14 7.58 21.42
N PHE A 313 -17.20 6.77 21.36
CA PHE A 313 -17.29 5.50 22.10
C PHE A 313 -16.24 4.48 21.64
N TYR A 314 -15.94 4.41 20.35
CA TYR A 314 -14.86 3.59 19.82
C TYR A 314 -13.48 4.00 20.36
N LEU A 315 -13.14 5.30 20.30
CA LEU A 315 -11.86 5.82 20.79
C LEU A 315 -11.73 5.67 22.32
N PHE A 316 -12.82 5.88 23.06
CA PHE A 316 -12.88 5.61 24.50
C PHE A 316 -12.60 4.13 24.79
N SER A 317 -13.26 3.21 24.08
CA SER A 317 -13.11 1.76 24.25
C SER A 317 -11.69 1.30 23.90
N GLN A 318 -11.15 1.73 22.77
CA GLN A 318 -9.78 1.42 22.32
C GLN A 318 -8.71 1.92 23.32
N LYS A 319 -8.96 3.04 24.01
CA LYS A 319 -8.06 3.57 25.04
C LYS A 319 -8.20 2.89 26.40
N HIS A 320 -9.39 2.34 26.71
CA HIS A 320 -9.68 1.70 27.99
C HIS A 320 -9.31 0.22 28.02
N PHE A 321 -9.51 -0.49 26.92
CA PHE A 321 -9.28 -1.93 26.78
C PHE A 321 -8.08 -2.20 25.87
N THR A 322 -6.87 -2.29 26.45
CA THR A 322 -5.64 -2.58 25.71
C THR A 322 -5.29 -4.08 25.74
N ALA A 323 -4.50 -4.51 24.76
CA ALA A 323 -4.00 -5.89 24.66
C ALA A 323 -3.18 -6.34 25.88
N ASP A 324 -2.60 -5.40 26.65
CA ASP A 324 -1.84 -5.67 27.88
C ASP A 324 -2.74 -6.21 29.01
N VAL A 325 -4.02 -5.84 29.02
CA VAL A 325 -5.01 -6.33 29.98
C VAL A 325 -5.53 -7.72 29.59
N GLN A 326 -5.75 -7.92 28.29
CA GLN A 326 -6.18 -9.20 27.72
C GLN A 326 -5.84 -9.22 26.22
N ALA A 327 -5.19 -10.29 25.74
CA ALA A 327 -4.70 -10.37 24.35
C ALA A 327 -5.79 -10.36 23.26
N LEU A 328 -7.06 -10.51 23.65
CA LEU A 328 -8.24 -10.39 22.79
C LEU A 328 -8.79 -8.96 22.67
N TYR A 329 -8.29 -8.00 23.46
CA TYR A 329 -8.70 -6.58 23.41
C TYR A 329 -7.94 -5.85 22.29
N VAL A 330 -8.34 -6.15 21.05
CA VAL A 330 -7.86 -5.51 19.83
C VAL A 330 -9.03 -4.78 19.17
N TYR A 331 -8.91 -3.47 19.02
CA TYR A 331 -9.94 -2.60 18.42
C TYR A 331 -9.46 -2.05 17.08
N SER A 332 -10.31 -2.14 16.07
CA SER A 332 -10.05 -1.62 14.73
C SER A 332 -11.29 -0.95 14.12
N PRO A 333 -11.15 -0.22 13.00
CA PRO A 333 -12.30 0.25 12.23
C PRO A 333 -13.28 -0.86 11.78
N GLN A 334 -12.90 -2.14 11.77
CA GLN A 334 -13.85 -3.23 11.49
C GLN A 334 -15.00 -3.25 12.51
N GLU A 335 -14.72 -2.94 13.77
CA GLU A 335 -15.70 -2.90 14.85
C GLU A 335 -16.71 -1.73 14.71
N LEU A 336 -16.38 -0.70 13.92
CA LEU A 336 -17.32 0.36 13.51
C LEU A 336 -18.11 0.02 12.22
N THR A 337 -17.77 -1.08 11.55
CA THR A 337 -18.38 -1.54 10.29
C THR A 337 -19.27 -2.78 10.48
N ARG A 338 -19.27 -3.40 11.67
CA ARG A 338 -20.15 -4.53 12.04
C ARG A 338 -21.50 -4.05 12.60
#